data_AF-N1MXU4-F1
#
_entry.id   AF-N1MXU4-F1
#
_cell.length_a   1.000
_cell.length_b   1.000
_cell.length_c   1.000
_cell.angle_alpha   90.00
_cell.angle_beta   90.00
_cell.angle_gamma   90.00
#
_symmetry.space_group_name_H-M   'P 1'
#
loop_
_entity.id
_entity.type
_entity.pdbx_description
1 polymer ?
#
loop_
_entity_poly.entity_id
_entity_poly.type
_entity_poly.pdbx_seq_one_letter_code
_entity_poly.pdbx_strand_id
1 'polypeptide(L)'
;MQLDRASTLRDDDDTPFDVQIEDISLTGFRMQLPFEILPDQALTIGVPGVGIRPVRIVRVEGATAGCIFVQPLNPAELDTILRFDSSVVQENFNYKPGPANIVEKDGSALSEEAVGLSPPQKLAIVAGAALTIWLLIVAAISLI
;
A
#
# COMPACT_ATOMS: atom_id res chain seq x y z
N MET A 1 -5.64 23.90 -1.56
CA MET A 1 -4.41 24.40 -2.21
C MET A 1 -4.24 23.65 -3.52
N GLN A 2 -4.01 24.37 -4.63
CA GLN A 2 -3.90 23.75 -5.95
C GLN A 2 -2.69 22.80 -5.99
N LEU A 3 -2.94 21.57 -6.43
CA LEU A 3 -1.99 20.47 -6.48
C LEU A 3 -2.32 19.74 -7.78
N ASP A 4 -1.37 19.53 -8.71
CA ASP A 4 -1.64 18.78 -9.95
C ASP A 4 -0.93 17.43 -9.84
N ARG A 5 -1.59 16.45 -9.20
CA ARG A 5 -0.94 15.19 -8.80
C ARG A 5 -1.69 13.93 -9.20
N ALA A 6 -0.97 13.01 -9.84
CA ALA A 6 -1.47 11.67 -10.16
C ALA A 6 -1.66 10.83 -8.89
N SER A 7 -2.79 10.13 -8.82
CA SER A 7 -3.16 9.25 -7.73
C SER A 7 -3.99 8.08 -8.28
N THR A 8 -4.11 7.01 -7.50
CA THR A 8 -4.94 5.85 -7.84
C THR A 8 -6.14 5.81 -6.91
N LEU A 9 -7.32 5.94 -7.50
CA LEU A 9 -8.62 5.70 -6.87
C LEU A 9 -8.98 4.23 -7.03
N ARG A 10 -9.60 3.63 -6.02
CA ARG A 10 -10.08 2.25 -6.05
C ARG A 10 -11.54 2.23 -5.63
N ASP A 11 -12.35 1.47 -6.36
CA ASP A 11 -13.74 1.21 -6.00
C ASP A 11 -13.88 0.08 -4.98
N ASP A 12 -15.12 -0.26 -4.64
CA ASP A 12 -15.44 -1.35 -3.71
C ASP A 12 -14.98 -2.73 -4.23
N ASP A 13 -14.80 -2.89 -5.55
CA ASP A 13 -14.27 -4.09 -6.19
C ASP A 13 -12.73 -4.09 -6.29
N ASP A 14 -12.06 -3.10 -5.67
CA ASP A 14 -10.61 -2.84 -5.75
C ASP A 14 -10.10 -2.56 -7.18
N THR A 15 -10.99 -2.14 -8.07
CA THR A 15 -10.63 -1.75 -9.44
C THR A 15 -9.84 -0.44 -9.41
N PRO A 16 -8.59 -0.41 -9.89
CA PRO A 16 -7.79 0.81 -9.88
C PRO A 16 -8.17 1.74 -11.02
N PHE A 17 -8.32 3.02 -10.70
CA PHE A 17 -8.54 4.12 -11.63
C PHE A 17 -7.49 5.19 -11.42
N ASP A 18 -6.81 5.58 -12.49
CA ASP A 18 -5.87 6.69 -12.45
C ASP A 18 -6.65 8.01 -12.47
N VAL A 19 -6.38 8.86 -11.47
CA VAL A 19 -7.06 10.15 -11.29
C VAL A 19 -6.04 11.24 -11.02
N GLN A 20 -6.40 12.47 -11.37
CA GLN A 20 -5.57 13.64 -11.09
C GLN A 20 -6.19 14.42 -9.94
N ILE A 21 -5.53 14.47 -8.79
CA ILE A 21 -5.91 15.37 -7.70
C ILE A 21 -5.51 16.78 -8.14
N GLU A 22 -6.45 17.72 -8.10
CA GLU A 22 -6.28 19.14 -8.49
C GLU A 22 -6.16 20.09 -7.30
N ASP A 23 -6.78 19.72 -6.17
CA ASP A 23 -6.82 20.55 -4.97
C ASP A 23 -6.98 19.62 -3.76
N ILE A 24 -6.22 19.87 -2.69
CA ILE A 24 -6.33 19.08 -1.46
C ILE A 24 -6.43 19.98 -0.22
N SER A 25 -7.12 19.47 0.79
CA SER A 25 -7.35 20.08 2.09
C SER A 25 -7.38 19.00 3.20
N LEU A 26 -7.54 19.41 4.45
CA LEU A 26 -7.62 18.47 5.59
C LEU A 26 -8.84 17.54 5.51
N THR A 27 -9.96 18.01 4.98
CA THR A 27 -11.24 17.31 5.02
C THR A 27 -11.64 16.68 3.69
N GLY A 28 -10.98 17.07 2.60
CA GLY A 28 -11.31 16.57 1.28
C GLY A 28 -10.36 17.05 0.20
N PHE A 29 -10.69 16.67 -1.03
CA PHE A 29 -9.91 16.99 -2.22
C PHE A 29 -10.82 17.07 -3.45
N ARG A 30 -10.30 17.70 -4.49
CA ARG A 30 -10.91 17.75 -5.82
C ARG A 30 -10.04 16.94 -6.76
N MET A 31 -10.67 16.15 -7.61
CA MET A 31 -9.97 15.38 -8.63
C MET A 31 -10.67 15.44 -9.98
N GLN A 32 -9.90 15.23 -11.03
CA GLN A 32 -10.40 15.00 -12.38
C GLN A 32 -10.53 13.50 -12.64
N LEU A 33 -11.68 13.11 -13.16
CA LEU A 33 -12.05 11.75 -13.49
C LEU A 33 -12.09 11.56 -15.01
N PRO A 34 -11.44 10.52 -15.56
CA PRO A 34 -11.57 10.18 -16.97
C PRO A 34 -12.86 9.41 -17.31
N PHE A 35 -13.72 9.14 -16.32
CA PHE A 35 -14.94 8.33 -16.43
C PHE A 35 -16.08 8.90 -15.59
N GLU A 36 -17.30 8.44 -15.86
CA GLU A 36 -18.48 8.79 -15.06
C GLU A 36 -18.53 7.97 -13.77
N ILE A 37 -18.80 8.63 -12.64
CA ILE A 37 -18.94 7.98 -11.34
C ILE A 37 -20.22 8.45 -10.64
N LEU A 38 -20.79 7.57 -9.83
CA LEU A 38 -21.99 7.89 -9.05
C LEU A 38 -21.60 8.55 -7.72
N PRO A 39 -22.32 9.59 -7.28
CA PRO A 39 -22.14 10.12 -5.93
C PRO A 39 -22.46 9.05 -4.88
N ASP A 40 -21.90 9.24 -3.68
CA ASP A 40 -22.11 8.39 -2.51
C ASP A 40 -21.48 6.97 -2.53
N GLN A 41 -20.71 6.63 -3.56
CA GLN A 41 -19.90 5.41 -3.56
C GLN A 41 -18.79 5.46 -2.51
N ALA A 42 -18.55 4.32 -1.86
CA ALA A 42 -17.40 4.12 -0.99
C ALA A 42 -16.19 3.83 -1.87
N LEU A 43 -15.14 4.63 -1.70
CA LEU A 43 -13.93 4.52 -2.51
C LEU A 43 -12.72 4.64 -1.60
N THR A 44 -11.57 4.21 -2.10
CA THR A 44 -10.29 4.48 -1.45
C THR A 44 -9.35 5.20 -2.39
N ILE A 45 -8.60 6.17 -1.87
CA ILE A 45 -7.62 6.95 -2.63
C ILE A 45 -6.22 6.70 -2.08
N GLY A 46 -5.27 6.44 -2.96
CA GLY A 46 -3.85 6.36 -2.61
C GLY A 46 -3.25 7.76 -2.50
N VAL A 47 -3.04 8.25 -1.29
CA VAL A 47 -2.43 9.57 -1.04
C VAL A 47 -0.92 9.42 -0.87
N PRO A 48 -0.09 9.96 -1.78
CA PRO A 48 1.36 9.84 -1.67
C PRO A 48 1.90 10.42 -0.35
N GLY A 49 2.75 9.66 0.33
CA GLY A 49 3.32 10.04 1.63
C GLY A 49 2.40 9.81 2.85
N VAL A 50 1.14 9.43 2.63
CA VAL A 50 0.17 9.14 3.71
C VAL A 50 -0.32 7.69 3.65
N GLY A 51 -0.59 7.17 2.45
CA GLY A 51 -1.13 5.82 2.22
C GLY A 51 -2.56 5.83 1.71
N ILE A 52 -3.26 4.71 1.87
CA ILE A 52 -4.63 4.52 1.38
C ILE A 52 -5.63 5.13 2.36
N ARG A 53 -6.56 5.95 1.86
CA ARG A 53 -7.60 6.60 2.68
C ARG A 53 -9.00 6.35 2.13
N PRO A 54 -9.99 6.02 2.98
CA PRO A 54 -11.38 5.92 2.58
C PRO A 54 -11.99 7.30 2.34
N VAL A 55 -12.73 7.43 1.24
CA VAL A 55 -13.30 8.68 0.77
C VAL A 55 -14.72 8.49 0.27
N ARG A 56 -15.47 9.58 0.22
CA ARG A 56 -16.83 9.61 -0.34
C ARG A 56 -16.94 10.75 -1.33
N ILE A 57 -17.60 10.49 -2.46
CA ILE A 57 -17.93 11.53 -3.44
C ILE A 57 -19.14 12.31 -2.94
N VAL A 58 -18.96 13.62 -2.79
CA VAL A 58 -20.04 14.53 -2.35
C VAL A 58 -20.61 15.37 -3.47
N ARG A 59 -19.88 15.53 -4.58
CA ARG A 59 -20.34 16.25 -5.78
C ARG A 59 -19.60 15.78 -7.02
N VAL A 60 -20.29 15.80 -8.15
CA VAL A 60 -19.74 15.54 -9.49
C VAL A 60 -20.20 16.66 -10.42
N GLU A 61 -19.26 17.30 -11.10
CA GLU A 61 -19.47 18.41 -12.03
C GLU A 61 -18.71 18.10 -13.33
N GLY A 62 -19.38 17.47 -14.29
CA GLY A 62 -18.74 17.01 -15.53
C GLY A 62 -17.64 15.99 -15.24
N ALA A 63 -16.40 16.30 -15.63
CA ALA A 63 -15.23 15.45 -15.40
C ALA A 63 -14.53 15.70 -14.05
N THR A 64 -15.10 16.52 -13.18
CA THR A 64 -14.50 16.85 -11.88
C THR A 64 -15.36 16.33 -10.74
N ALA A 65 -14.74 15.68 -9.75
CA ALA A 65 -15.40 15.23 -8.54
C ALA A 65 -14.82 15.92 -7.30
N GLY A 66 -15.71 16.25 -6.37
CA GLY A 66 -15.36 16.67 -5.03
C GLY A 66 -15.55 15.51 -4.06
N CYS A 67 -14.50 15.20 -3.30
CA CYS A 67 -14.47 14.09 -2.36
C CYS A 67 -14.17 14.59 -0.95
N ILE A 68 -14.76 13.91 0.04
CA ILE A 68 -14.42 14.09 1.45
C ILE A 68 -13.69 12.85 1.95
N PHE A 69 -12.71 13.06 2.84
CA PHE A 69 -12.11 11.96 3.58
C PHE A 69 -13.09 11.49 4.65
N VAL A 70 -13.31 10.17 4.75
CA VAL A 70 -14.12 9.60 5.84
C VAL A 70 -13.44 9.87 7.18
N GLN A 71 -12.10 9.80 7.20
CA GLN A 71 -11.28 10.27 8.31
C GLN A 71 -10.39 11.43 7.83
N PRO A 72 -10.56 12.65 8.37
CA PRO A 72 -9.78 13.82 7.96
C PRO A 72 -8.28 13.60 8.11
N LEU A 73 -7.50 14.22 7.23
CA LEU A 73 -6.06 14.30 7.34
C LEU A 73 -5.68 15.16 8.54
N ASN A 74 -4.60 14.79 9.21
CA ASN A 74 -3.97 15.66 10.21
C ASN A 74 -3.07 16.71 9.53
N PRO A 75 -2.70 17.80 10.22
CA PRO A 75 -1.88 18.87 9.63
C PRO A 75 -0.50 18.40 9.16
N ALA A 76 0.11 17.42 9.83
CA ALA A 76 1.42 16.89 9.45
C ALA A 76 1.35 16.04 8.17
N GLU A 77 0.26 15.29 7.99
CA GLU A 77 -0.03 14.56 6.76
C GLU A 77 -0.25 15.50 5.58
N LEU A 78 -1.03 16.57 5.78
CA LEU A 78 -1.24 17.57 4.72
C LEU A 78 0.09 18.24 4.32
N ASP A 79 0.91 18.63 5.29
CA ASP A 79 2.24 19.20 5.04
C ASP A 79 3.15 18.19 4.33
N THR A 80 3.07 16.91 4.67
CA THR A 80 3.78 15.83 3.97
C THR A 80 3.37 15.76 2.49
N ILE A 81 2.06 15.72 2.20
CA ILE A 81 1.56 15.66 0.82
C ILE A 81 2.05 16.85 0.00
N LEU A 82 2.05 18.05 0.58
CA LEU A 82 2.45 19.28 -0.10
C LEU A 82 3.97 19.38 -0.32
N ARG A 83 4.79 18.70 0.49
CA ARG A 83 6.26 18.74 0.38
C ARG A 83 6.84 17.70 -0.58
N PHE A 84 6.20 16.54 -0.69
CA PHE A 84 6.68 15.50 -1.59
C PHE A 84 6.21 15.82 -3.02
N ASP A 85 7.08 16.34 -3.88
CA ASP A 85 6.69 16.80 -5.22
C ASP A 85 6.92 15.77 -6.34
N SER A 86 7.62 14.66 -6.09
CA SER A 86 7.83 13.64 -7.13
C SER A 86 8.47 12.37 -6.57
N SER A 87 8.18 11.25 -7.24
CA SER A 87 8.69 9.89 -6.99
C SER A 87 7.92 9.10 -5.92
N VAL A 88 6.78 8.54 -6.32
CA VAL A 88 6.25 7.33 -5.68
C VAL A 88 7.12 6.16 -6.14
N VAL A 89 7.91 5.61 -5.23
CA VAL A 89 8.48 4.27 -5.40
C VAL A 89 7.30 3.31 -5.46
N GLN A 90 7.18 2.60 -6.58
CA GLN A 90 6.19 1.54 -6.78
C GLN A 90 6.61 0.32 -5.96
N GLU A 91 6.56 0.42 -4.63
CA GLU A 91 6.63 -0.78 -3.79
C GLU A 91 5.27 -1.50 -3.88
N ASN A 92 5.33 -2.81 -4.10
CA ASN A 92 4.17 -3.70 -4.17
C ASN A 92 3.47 -3.75 -2.80
N PHE A 93 2.67 -2.73 -2.49
CA PHE A 93 1.75 -2.75 -1.35
C PHE A 93 0.62 -3.73 -1.69
N ASN A 94 0.86 -5.00 -1.39
CA ASN A 94 -0.13 -6.06 -1.44
C ASN A 94 -1.13 -5.82 -0.29
N TYR A 95 -2.07 -4.90 -0.51
CA TYR A 95 -3.15 -4.59 0.40
C TYR A 95 -4.02 -5.84 0.53
N LYS A 96 -3.86 -6.58 1.64
CA LYS A 96 -4.84 -7.58 2.04
C LYS A 96 -5.92 -6.86 2.85
N PRO A 97 -7.18 -6.79 2.37
CA PRO A 97 -8.26 -6.25 3.18
C PRO A 97 -8.39 -7.10 4.46
N GLY A 98 -7.98 -6.52 5.58
CA GLY A 98 -8.20 -7.10 6.90
C GLY A 98 -9.63 -6.81 7.34
N PRO A 99 -10.36 -7.78 7.93
CA PRO A 99 -11.68 -7.52 8.47
C PRO A 99 -11.59 -6.43 9.54
N ALA A 100 -12.53 -5.48 9.51
CA ALA A 100 -12.58 -4.27 10.34
C ALA A 100 -12.77 -4.55 11.85
N ASN A 101 -11.76 -5.14 12.48
CA ASN A 101 -11.63 -5.25 13.93
C ASN A 101 -10.23 -4.78 14.31
N ILE A 102 -10.12 -3.50 14.64
CA ILE A 102 -8.90 -2.94 15.23
C ILE A 102 -8.85 -3.48 16.66
N VAL A 103 -8.09 -4.56 16.86
CA VAL A 103 -7.52 -4.87 18.17
C VAL A 103 -6.12 -4.29 18.14
N GLU A 104 -5.98 -3.12 18.75
CA GLU A 104 -4.71 -2.62 19.25
C GLU A 104 -4.12 -3.71 20.15
N LYS A 105 -3.09 -4.40 19.65
CA LYS A 105 -2.34 -5.36 20.45
C LYS A 105 -0.89 -4.96 20.47
N ASP A 106 -0.53 -4.53 21.67
CA ASP A 106 0.77 -4.24 22.25
C ASP A 106 1.97 -4.90 21.58
N GLY A 107 3.06 -4.14 21.62
CA GLY A 107 4.34 -4.46 21.04
C GLY A 107 4.96 -5.77 21.53
N SER A 108 5.95 -6.16 20.74
CA SER A 108 7.00 -7.14 21.03
C SER A 108 6.64 -8.60 20.81
N ALA A 109 6.94 -9.10 19.61
CA ALA A 109 7.56 -10.41 19.45
C ALA A 109 8.30 -10.47 18.10
N LEU A 110 9.63 -10.40 18.22
CA LEU A 110 10.65 -11.10 17.43
C LEU A 110 10.52 -11.07 15.89
N SER A 111 11.46 -10.32 15.33
CA SER A 111 11.90 -10.33 13.94
C SER A 111 12.11 -11.75 13.42
N GLU A 112 11.16 -12.25 12.62
CA GLU A 112 11.46 -13.24 11.59
C GLU A 112 11.37 -12.51 10.26
N GLU A 113 12.52 -12.05 9.79
CA GLU A 113 12.70 -11.52 8.44
C GLU A 113 12.35 -12.62 7.45
N ALA A 114 11.10 -12.63 6.98
CA ALA A 114 10.69 -13.44 5.85
C ALA A 114 11.31 -12.87 4.58
N VAL A 115 12.61 -13.14 4.38
CA VAL A 115 13.32 -12.83 3.15
C VAL A 115 12.64 -13.61 2.02
N GLY A 116 11.84 -12.92 1.23
CA GLY A 116 11.17 -13.44 0.04
C GLY A 116 12.18 -13.78 -1.04
N LEU A 117 12.82 -14.95 -0.94
CA LEU A 117 13.80 -15.42 -1.91
C LEU A 117 13.14 -16.20 -3.05
N SER A 118 13.55 -15.84 -4.26
CA SER A 118 13.08 -16.37 -5.55
C SER A 118 13.30 -17.89 -5.64
N PRO A 119 12.43 -18.66 -6.34
CA PRO A 119 12.50 -20.13 -6.42
C PRO A 119 13.89 -20.75 -6.67
N PRO A 120 14.78 -20.21 -7.53
CA PRO A 120 16.11 -20.80 -7.73
C PRO A 120 17.04 -20.67 -6.51
N GLN A 121 16.84 -19.66 -5.64
CA GLN A 121 17.67 -19.45 -4.45
C GLN A 121 17.31 -20.43 -3.33
N LYS A 122 16.03 -20.81 -3.21
CA LYS A 122 15.60 -21.85 -2.27
C LYS A 122 16.26 -23.20 -2.57
N LEU A 123 16.44 -23.52 -3.86
CA LEU A 123 17.06 -24.78 -4.28
C LEU A 123 18.55 -24.87 -3.86
N ALA A 124 19.27 -23.75 -3.96
CA ALA A 124 20.69 -23.69 -3.58
C ALA A 124 20.90 -23.89 -2.07
N ILE A 125 20.02 -23.32 -1.23
CA ILE A 125 20.11 -23.43 0.23
C ILE A 125 19.85 -24.88 0.68
N VAL A 126 18.82 -25.53 0.12
CA VAL A 126 18.49 -26.93 0.46
C VAL A 126 19.60 -27.90 0.02
N ALA A 127 20.19 -27.70 -1.17
CA ALA A 127 21.29 -28.53 -1.65
C ALA A 127 22.55 -28.41 -0.75
N GLY A 128 22.85 -27.21 -0.26
CA GLY A 128 23.98 -26.98 0.65
C GLY A 128 23.81 -27.68 2.00
N ALA A 129 22.62 -27.57 2.62
CA ALA A 129 22.35 -28.20 3.91
C ALA A 129 22.34 -29.74 3.84
N ALA A 130 21.93 -30.31 2.72
CA ALA A 130 22.00 -31.76 2.51
C ALA A 130 23.46 -32.25 2.44
N LEU A 131 24.35 -31.52 1.78
CA LEU A 131 25.76 -31.89 1.65
C LEU A 131 26.51 -31.83 2.99
N THR A 132 26.22 -30.84 3.85
CA THR A 132 26.87 -30.74 5.17
C THR A 132 26.49 -31.90 6.09
N ILE A 133 25.23 -32.33 6.03
CA ILE A 133 24.75 -33.50 6.77
C ILE A 133 25.43 -34.79 6.29
N TRP A 134 25.55 -34.99 4.97
CA TRP A 134 26.23 -36.17 4.43
C TRP A 134 27.73 -36.20 4.75
N LEU A 135 28.42 -35.06 4.72
CA LEU A 135 29.84 -34.96 5.08
C LEU A 135 30.10 -35.32 6.54
N LEU A 136 29.23 -34.88 7.45
CA LEU A 136 29.30 -35.24 8.88
C LEU A 136 29.11 -36.74 9.11
N ILE A 137 28.17 -37.36 8.40
CA ILE A 137 27.91 -38.80 8.51
C ILE A 137 29.12 -39.60 8.03
N VAL A 138 29.71 -39.25 6.88
CA VAL A 138 30.89 -39.94 6.34
C VAL A 138 32.11 -39.81 7.27
N ALA A 139 32.33 -38.62 7.84
CA ALA A 139 33.40 -38.39 8.81
C ALA A 139 33.22 -39.23 10.09
N ALA A 140 31.99 -39.34 10.59
CA ALA A 140 31.69 -40.16 11.77
C ALA A 140 31.90 -41.66 11.52
N ILE A 141 31.53 -42.16 10.34
CA ILE A 141 31.76 -43.56 9.94
C ILE A 141 33.26 -43.86 9.81
N SER A 142 34.06 -42.90 9.33
CA SER A 142 35.50 -43.08 9.14
C SER A 142 36.30 -43.09 10.46
N LEU A 143 35.67 -42.75 11.58
CA LEU A 143 36.29 -42.69 12.92
C LEU A 143 36.03 -43.96 13.76
N ILE A 144 35.25 -44.91 13.23
CA ILE A 144 34.91 -46.22 13.82
C ILE A 144 35.67 -47.32 13.11
#